data_AF-A0A7J7F448-F1
#
_entry.id   AF-A0A7J7F448-F1
#
_cell.length_a   1.000
_cell.length_b   1.000
_cell.length_c   1.000
_cell.angle_alpha   90.00
_cell.angle_beta   90.00
_cell.angle_gamma   90.00
#
_symmetry.space_group_name_H-M   'P 1'
#
loop_
_entity.id
_entity.type
_entity.pdbx_description
1 polymer ?
#
loop_
_entity_poly.entity_id
_entity_poly.type
_entity_poly.pdbx_seq_one_letter_code
_entity_poly.pdbx_strand_id
1 'polypeptide(L)'
;MPCVRTLLGLLAALAAGGAVAFLAYCVYFDRKRRGDPAFRRRLRDKRRARQRQQQQQAGGRGAQLWDPAKNEKLRERFLQEVRMGELWLSRGEHRMGVEHLSNALLVCGQPQELLKVFKHTLPPKVFEMLLHKIPLICQ
;
A
#
# COMPACT_ATOMS: atom_id res chain seq x y z
N MET A 1 45.46 -19.56 57.31
CA MET A 1 46.00 -18.74 56.19
C MET A 1 45.02 -17.64 55.76
N PRO A 2 44.82 -16.59 56.59
CA PRO A 2 43.92 -15.48 56.26
C PRO A 2 44.48 -14.55 55.17
N CYS A 3 45.80 -14.35 55.13
CA CYS A 3 46.47 -13.40 54.22
C CYS A 3 46.27 -13.71 52.73
N VAL A 4 46.16 -14.99 52.37
CA VAL A 4 46.01 -15.42 50.96
C VAL A 4 44.59 -15.14 50.45
N ARG A 5 43.58 -15.26 51.33
CA ARG A 5 42.17 -15.01 50.99
C ARG A 5 41.90 -13.51 50.81
N THR A 6 42.53 -12.66 51.63
CA THR A 6 42.48 -11.21 51.48
C THR A 6 43.18 -10.72 50.21
N LEU A 7 44.32 -11.32 49.83
CA LEU A 7 45.01 -10.98 48.59
C LEU A 7 44.19 -11.35 47.34
N LEU A 8 43.57 -12.54 47.35
CA LEU A 8 42.72 -13.00 46.25
C LEU A 8 41.45 -12.13 46.10
N GLY A 9 40.86 -11.70 47.22
CA GLY A 9 39.73 -10.77 47.22
C GLY A 9 40.06 -9.38 46.64
N LEU A 10 41.25 -8.85 46.94
CA LEU A 10 41.74 -7.59 46.39
C LEU A 10 41.97 -7.66 44.87
N LEU A 11 42.56 -8.76 44.38
CA LEU A 11 42.76 -8.98 42.94
C LEU A 11 41.42 -9.14 42.21
N ALA A 12 40.46 -9.85 42.81
CA ALA A 12 39.12 -10.01 42.25
C ALA A 12 38.37 -8.67 42.20
N ALA A 13 38.49 -7.83 43.24
CA ALA A 13 37.88 -6.50 43.27
C ALA A 13 38.47 -5.56 42.22
N LEU A 14 39.79 -5.60 42.00
CA LEU A 14 40.47 -4.82 40.95
C LEU A 14 40.05 -5.28 39.54
N ALA A 15 39.97 -6.59 39.31
CA ALA A 15 39.52 -7.14 38.04
C ALA A 15 38.05 -6.79 37.75
N ALA A 16 37.17 -6.89 38.76
CA ALA A 16 35.77 -6.51 38.64
C ALA A 16 35.61 -5.00 38.37
N GLY A 17 36.38 -4.15 39.06
CA GLY A 17 36.38 -2.70 38.83
C GLY A 17 36.81 -2.33 37.41
N GLY A 18 37.86 -2.98 36.89
CA GLY A 18 38.32 -2.80 35.51
C GLY A 18 37.26 -3.22 34.48
N ALA A 19 36.59 -4.35 34.69
CA ALA A 19 35.53 -4.82 33.81
C ALA A 19 34.32 -3.87 33.78
N VAL A 20 33.91 -3.34 34.93
CA VAL A 20 32.82 -2.37 35.04
C VAL A 20 33.17 -1.06 34.33
N ALA A 21 34.38 -0.54 34.53
CA ALA A 21 34.84 0.67 33.86
C ALA A 21 34.89 0.49 32.33
N PHE A 22 35.34 -0.67 31.86
CA PHE A 22 35.37 -0.99 30.43
C PHE A 22 33.96 -1.08 29.83
N LEU A 23 33.03 -1.77 30.49
CA LEU A 23 31.64 -1.86 30.03
C LEU A 23 30.94 -0.49 30.03
N ALA A 24 31.17 0.33 31.07
CA ALA A 24 30.64 1.69 31.14
C ALA A 24 31.17 2.55 29.97
N TYR A 25 32.46 2.42 29.65
CA TYR A 25 33.06 3.11 28.50
C TYR A 25 32.47 2.62 27.17
N CYS A 26 32.27 1.31 26.99
CA CYS A 26 31.64 0.74 25.80
C CYS A 26 30.21 1.27 25.61
N VAL A 27 29.40 1.33 26.68
CA VAL A 27 28.02 1.86 26.63
C VAL A 27 28.01 3.36 26.30
N TYR A 28 28.92 4.14 26.90
CA TYR A 28 29.07 5.57 26.59
C TYR A 28 29.42 5.78 25.11
N PHE A 29 30.39 5.02 24.59
CA PHE A 29 30.83 5.14 23.21
C PHE A 29 29.76 4.70 22.21
N ASP A 30 29.02 3.62 22.50
CA ASP A 30 27.90 3.16 21.66
C ASP A 30 26.74 4.18 21.65
N ARG A 31 26.43 4.82 22.79
CA ARG A 31 25.47 5.95 22.82
C ARG A 31 25.94 7.13 21.98
N LYS A 32 27.22 7.49 22.04
CA LYS A 32 27.80 8.58 21.24
C LYS A 32 27.75 8.26 19.74
N ARG A 33 27.98 7.00 19.36
CA ARG A 33 27.95 6.54 17.96
C ARG A 33 26.53 6.41 17.39
N ARG A 34 25.54 6.00 18.18
CA ARG A 34 24.12 5.88 17.75
C ARG A 34 23.36 7.21 17.67
N GLY A 35 24.02 8.31 18.03
CA GLY A 35 23.45 9.66 18.03
C GLY A 35 23.48 10.39 16.68
N ASP A 36 23.98 9.80 15.59
CA ASP A 36 24.13 10.51 14.32
C ASP A 36 22.77 11.02 13.78
N PRO A 37 22.53 12.35 13.77
CA PRO A 37 21.27 12.93 13.32
C PRO A 37 21.00 12.67 11.83
N ALA A 38 22.05 12.43 11.03
CA ALA A 38 21.92 12.17 9.61
C ALA A 38 21.22 10.83 9.33
N PHE A 39 21.50 9.78 10.11
CA PHE A 39 20.86 8.47 9.93
C PHE A 39 19.35 8.51 10.21
N ARG A 40 18.95 9.22 11.27
CA ARG A 40 17.52 9.42 11.61
C ARG A 40 16.79 10.28 10.57
N ARG A 41 17.47 11.25 9.95
CA ARG A 41 16.91 12.03 8.82
C ARG A 41 16.70 11.13 7.60
N ARG A 42 17.71 10.35 7.19
CA ARG A 42 17.59 9.40 6.07
C ARG A 42 16.47 8.38 6.26
N LEU A 43 16.25 7.88 7.48
CA LEU A 43 15.12 6.99 7.78
C LEU A 43 13.77 7.70 7.67
N ARG A 44 13.65 8.94 8.15
CA ARG A 44 12.43 9.75 8.00
C ARG A 44 12.16 10.07 6.54
N ASP A 45 13.18 10.40 5.77
CA ASP A 45 13.05 10.70 4.34
C ASP A 45 12.65 9.46 3.55
N LYS A 46 13.24 8.28 3.86
CA LYS A 46 12.79 7.00 3.27
C LYS A 46 11.33 6.70 3.60
N ARG A 47 10.87 6.96 4.84
CA ARG A 47 9.45 6.77 5.21
C ARG A 47 8.53 7.74 4.45
N ARG A 48 8.90 9.02 4.36
CA ARG A 48 8.14 10.03 3.60
C ARG A 48 8.11 9.74 2.10
N ALA A 49 9.21 9.28 1.52
CA ALA A 49 9.28 8.89 0.12
C ALA A 49 8.35 7.70 -0.19
N ARG A 50 8.32 6.69 0.69
CA ARG A 50 7.39 5.55 0.56
C ARG A 50 5.93 5.98 0.69
N GLN A 51 5.60 6.89 1.61
CA GLN A 51 4.25 7.44 1.74
C GLN A 51 3.84 8.23 0.49
N ARG A 52 4.73 9.07 -0.07
CA ARG A 52 4.47 9.79 -1.33
C ARG A 52 4.27 8.85 -2.51
N GLN A 53 5.07 7.79 -2.62
CA GLN A 53 4.89 6.75 -3.64
C GLN A 53 3.56 6.02 -3.47
N GLN A 54 3.16 5.67 -2.25
CA GLN A 54 1.86 5.04 -1.99
C GLN A 54 0.70 5.99 -2.31
N GLN A 55 0.82 7.28 -2.01
CA GLN A 55 -0.23 8.26 -2.30
C GLN A 55 -0.34 8.56 -3.80
N GLN A 56 0.80 8.62 -4.52
CA GLN A 56 0.82 8.66 -5.97
C GLN A 56 0.28 7.38 -6.60
N GLN A 57 0.52 6.21 -5.99
CA GLN A 57 -0.08 4.95 -6.44
C GLN A 57 -1.58 4.86 -6.11
N ALA A 58 -2.05 5.40 -5.00
CA ALA A 58 -3.48 5.43 -4.67
C ALA A 58 -4.26 6.38 -5.60
N GLY A 59 -3.69 7.54 -5.94
CA GLY A 59 -4.27 8.46 -6.94
C GLY A 59 -4.00 8.07 -8.39
N GLY A 60 -3.03 7.19 -8.65
CA GLY A 60 -2.51 6.87 -9.98
C GLY A 60 -2.65 5.42 -10.43
N ARG A 61 -3.09 4.48 -9.59
CA ARG A 61 -3.31 3.07 -9.99
C ARG A 61 -4.45 2.92 -10.99
N GLY A 62 -5.46 3.78 -10.95
CA GLY A 62 -6.46 3.87 -12.03
C GLY A 62 -5.84 4.37 -13.34
N ALA A 63 -4.93 5.35 -13.28
CA ALA A 63 -4.35 5.99 -14.47
C ALA A 63 -3.14 5.26 -15.07
N GLN A 64 -2.33 4.53 -14.29
CA GLN A 64 -1.17 3.79 -14.79
C GLN A 64 -1.52 2.38 -15.31
N LEU A 65 -2.66 1.81 -14.90
CA LEU A 65 -3.10 0.49 -15.37
C LEU A 65 -3.83 0.58 -16.71
N TRP A 66 -4.58 1.67 -16.94
CA TRP A 66 -5.32 1.90 -18.17
C TRP A 66 -4.56 2.85 -19.09
N ASP A 67 -3.60 2.29 -19.81
CA ASP A 67 -3.02 2.95 -20.97
C ASP A 67 -3.62 2.27 -22.21
N PRO A 68 -4.68 2.83 -22.82
CA PRO A 68 -5.43 2.18 -23.90
C PRO A 68 -4.57 1.92 -25.15
N ALA A 69 -3.42 2.58 -25.26
CA ALA A 69 -2.42 2.35 -26.29
C ALA A 69 -1.48 1.17 -25.98
N LYS A 70 -1.27 0.80 -24.71
CA LYS A 70 -0.36 -0.29 -24.31
C LYS A 70 -1.05 -1.63 -24.12
N ASN A 71 -2.36 -1.64 -23.85
CA ASN A 71 -3.10 -2.84 -23.51
C ASN A 71 -4.33 -3.04 -24.42
N GLU A 72 -4.10 -3.35 -25.69
CA GLU A 72 -5.14 -3.63 -26.68
C GLU A 72 -6.15 -4.68 -26.18
N LYS A 73 -5.66 -5.75 -25.53
CA LYS A 73 -6.50 -6.80 -24.92
C LYS A 73 -7.45 -6.29 -23.82
N LEU A 74 -7.05 -5.29 -23.03
CA LEU A 74 -7.92 -4.71 -22.01
C LEU A 74 -9.00 -3.84 -22.64
N ARG A 75 -8.67 -3.15 -23.74
CA ARG A 75 -9.64 -2.39 -24.53
C ARG A 75 -10.66 -3.31 -25.19
N GLU A 76 -10.23 -4.42 -25.77
CA GLU A 76 -11.12 -5.44 -26.34
C GLU A 76 -12.04 -6.03 -25.27
N ARG A 77 -11.50 -6.41 -24.11
CA ARG A 77 -12.30 -6.90 -22.99
C ARG A 77 -13.32 -5.87 -22.52
N PHE A 78 -12.93 -4.61 -22.39
CA PHE A 78 -13.85 -3.53 -22.03
C PHE A 78 -15.02 -3.44 -23.02
N LEU A 79 -14.72 -3.37 -24.32
CA LEU A 79 -15.76 -3.27 -25.36
C LEU A 79 -16.64 -4.52 -25.40
N GLN A 80 -16.05 -5.70 -25.19
CA GLN A 80 -16.78 -6.96 -25.14
C GLN A 80 -17.75 -6.99 -23.95
N GLU A 81 -17.30 -6.62 -22.75
CA GLU A 81 -18.14 -6.58 -21.55
C GLU A 81 -19.29 -5.56 -21.70
N VAL A 82 -19.03 -4.37 -22.25
CA VAL A 82 -20.09 -3.38 -22.52
C VAL A 82 -21.13 -3.93 -23.50
N ARG A 83 -20.67 -4.54 -24.60
CA ARG A 83 -21.56 -5.12 -25.62
C ARG A 83 -22.42 -6.26 -25.07
N MET A 84 -21.82 -7.13 -24.24
CA MET A 84 -22.55 -8.20 -23.56
C MET A 84 -23.55 -7.62 -22.56
N GLY A 85 -23.16 -6.59 -21.82
CA GLY A 85 -24.04 -5.85 -20.92
C GLY A 85 -25.29 -5.33 -21.63
N GLU A 86 -25.12 -4.61 -22.74
CA GLU A 86 -26.23 -4.11 -23.56
C GLU A 86 -27.09 -5.22 -24.15
N LEU A 87 -26.49 -6.33 -24.60
CA LEU A 87 -27.22 -7.49 -25.10
C LEU A 87 -28.14 -8.08 -24.02
N TRP A 88 -27.65 -8.28 -22.80
CA TRP A 88 -28.48 -8.79 -21.70
C TRP A 88 -29.57 -7.80 -21.29
N LEU A 89 -29.28 -6.50 -21.33
CA LEU A 89 -30.28 -5.47 -21.07
C LEU A 89 -31.39 -5.47 -22.13
N SER A 90 -31.06 -5.61 -23.41
CA SER A 90 -32.06 -5.72 -24.48
C SER A 90 -32.95 -6.97 -24.36
N ARG A 91 -32.45 -8.03 -23.72
CA ARG A 91 -33.21 -9.26 -23.43
C ARG A 91 -34.07 -9.16 -22.17
N GLY A 92 -33.98 -8.06 -21.42
CA GLY A 92 -34.68 -7.86 -20.14
C GLY A 92 -33.96 -8.47 -18.92
N GLU A 93 -32.78 -9.08 -19.13
CA GLU A 93 -31.97 -9.72 -18.09
C GLU A 93 -31.05 -8.72 -17.39
N HIS A 94 -31.65 -7.85 -16.58
CA HIS A 94 -30.95 -6.72 -15.96
C HIS A 94 -29.82 -7.13 -15.01
N ARG A 95 -29.93 -8.29 -14.34
CA ARG A 95 -28.89 -8.77 -13.40
C ARG A 95 -27.58 -9.08 -14.11
N MET A 96 -27.65 -9.84 -15.20
CA MET A 96 -26.51 -10.20 -16.04
C MET A 96 -25.93 -8.97 -16.74
N GLY A 97 -26.79 -8.07 -17.23
CA GLY A 97 -26.37 -6.81 -17.84
C GLY A 97 -25.53 -5.95 -16.88
N VAL A 98 -25.98 -5.80 -15.64
CA VAL A 98 -25.27 -5.06 -14.60
C VAL A 98 -23.95 -5.72 -14.22
N GLU A 99 -23.86 -7.06 -14.26
CA GLU A 99 -22.62 -7.79 -13.97
C GLU A 99 -21.54 -7.53 -15.02
N HIS A 100 -21.88 -7.62 -16.30
CA HIS A 100 -20.96 -7.30 -17.39
C HIS A 100 -20.55 -5.81 -17.38
N LEU A 101 -21.49 -4.89 -17.11
CA LEU A 101 -21.16 -3.47 -16.97
C LEU A 101 -20.26 -3.19 -15.76
N SER A 102 -20.46 -3.89 -14.65
CA SER A 102 -19.59 -3.82 -13.47
C SER A 102 -18.17 -4.32 -13.78
N ASN A 103 -18.03 -5.39 -14.57
CA ASN A 103 -16.74 -5.88 -15.04
C ASN A 103 -16.06 -4.88 -15.98
N ALA A 104 -16.81 -4.21 -16.86
CA ALA A 104 -16.28 -3.13 -17.68
C ALA A 104 -15.76 -1.96 -16.83
N LEU A 105 -16.47 -1.57 -15.76
CA LEU A 105 -16.02 -0.56 -14.80
C LEU A 105 -14.71 -0.95 -14.09
N LEU A 106 -14.54 -2.22 -13.73
CA LEU A 106 -13.32 -2.74 -13.09
C LEU A 106 -12.07 -2.62 -13.97
N VAL A 107 -12.24 -2.76 -15.29
CA VAL A 107 -11.14 -2.70 -16.26
C VAL A 107 -10.83 -1.26 -16.67
N CYS A 108 -11.73 -0.31 -16.39
CA CYS A 108 -11.59 1.08 -16.80
C CYS A 108 -10.73 1.87 -15.79
N GLY A 109 -9.76 2.65 -16.29
CA GLY A 109 -8.90 3.47 -15.42
C GLY A 109 -9.56 4.71 -14.83
N GLN A 110 -10.68 5.14 -15.41
CA GLN A 110 -11.45 6.30 -14.99
C GLN A 110 -12.94 5.94 -14.90
N PRO A 111 -13.40 5.34 -13.78
CA PRO A 111 -14.80 4.94 -13.61
C PRO A 111 -15.75 6.14 -13.61
N GLN A 112 -15.30 7.32 -13.19
CA GLN A 112 -16.11 8.54 -13.07
C GLN A 112 -16.65 9.05 -14.42
N GLU A 113 -15.82 9.05 -15.47
CA GLU A 113 -16.23 9.48 -16.82
C GLU A 113 -17.19 8.47 -17.44
N LEU A 114 -16.88 7.18 -17.33
CA LEU A 114 -17.75 6.13 -17.87
C LEU A 114 -19.12 6.09 -17.18
N LEU A 115 -19.15 6.35 -15.86
CA LEU A 115 -20.39 6.39 -15.09
C LEU A 115 -21.31 7.54 -15.55
N LYS A 116 -20.74 8.68 -15.97
CA LYS A 116 -21.52 9.78 -16.58
C LYS A 116 -22.17 9.34 -17.87
N VAL A 117 -21.44 8.63 -18.74
CA VAL A 117 -21.98 8.10 -20.00
C VAL A 117 -23.11 7.11 -19.73
N PHE A 118 -22.89 6.16 -18.81
CA PHE A 118 -23.92 5.17 -18.44
C PHE A 118 -25.17 5.80 -17.83
N LYS A 119 -25.05 6.92 -17.11
CA LYS A 119 -26.22 7.66 -16.62
C LYS A 119 -27.11 8.18 -17.76
N HIS A 120 -26.52 8.49 -18.92
CA HIS A 120 -27.26 8.98 -20.09
C HIS A 120 -27.77 7.86 -21.00
N THR A 121 -27.11 6.69 -21.01
CA THR A 121 -27.48 5.59 -21.92
C THR A 121 -28.37 4.52 -21.27
N LEU A 122 -28.37 4.39 -19.95
CA LEU A 122 -29.09 3.32 -19.24
C LEU A 122 -30.40 3.82 -18.59
N PRO A 123 -31.45 2.98 -18.54
CA PRO A 123 -32.65 3.26 -17.75
C PRO A 123 -32.32 3.45 -16.27
N PRO A 124 -33.05 4.33 -15.53
CA PRO A 124 -32.75 4.67 -14.13
C PRO A 124 -32.67 3.45 -13.20
N LYS A 125 -33.56 2.48 -13.41
CA LYS A 125 -33.64 1.23 -12.63
C LYS A 125 -32.37 0.39 -12.74
N VAL A 126 -31.75 0.33 -13.92
CA VAL A 126 -30.51 -0.43 -14.16
C VAL A 126 -29.32 0.28 -13.56
N PHE A 127 -29.29 1.60 -13.68
CA PHE A 127 -28.23 2.42 -13.12
C PHE A 127 -28.18 2.34 -11.59
N GLU A 128 -29.32 2.33 -10.90
CA GLU A 128 -29.34 2.14 -9.44
C GLU A 128 -28.84 0.76 -8.99
N MET A 129 -29.15 -0.29 -9.75
CA MET A 129 -28.61 -1.64 -9.49
C MET A 129 -27.09 -1.68 -9.68
N LEU A 130 -26.58 -0.96 -10.68
CA LEU A 130 -25.14 -0.81 -10.90
C LEU A 130 -24.49 -0.05 -9.74
N LEU A 131 -25.09 1.06 -9.29
CA LEU A 131 -24.61 1.83 -8.15
C LEU A 131 -24.57 1.03 -6.85
N HIS A 132 -25.47 0.07 -6.62
CA HIS A 132 -25.39 -0.82 -5.46
C HIS A 132 -24.22 -1.80 -5.52
N LYS A 133 -23.73 -2.16 -6.71
CA LYS A 133 -22.55 -3.03 -6.89
C LYS A 133 -21.21 -2.29 -6.89
N ILE A 134 -21.20 -1.02 -7.31
CA ILE A 134 -20.00 -0.18 -7.35
C ILE A 134 -19.32 0.12 -5.98
N PRO A 135 -20.00 0.27 -4.81
CA PRO A 135 -19.32 0.60 -3.55
C PRO A 135 -18.29 -0.45 -3.12
N LEU A 136 -18.37 -1.67 -3.63
CA LEU A 136 -17.38 -2.73 -3.38
C LEU A 136 -16.11 -2.61 -4.25
N ILE A 137 -16.15 -1.78 -5.30
CA ILE A 137 -15.13 -1.70 -6.35
C ILE A 137 -14.24 -0.45 -6.21
N CYS A 138 -14.74 0.61 -5.59
CA CYS A 138 -14.05 1.90 -5.42
C CYS A 138 -13.59 2.20 -3.98
N GLN A 139 -13.53 1.20 -3.09
CA GLN A 139 -12.85 1.30 -1.77
C GLN A 139 -11.38 0.92 -1.86
#